data_AF-A0A3P1WNB6-F1
#
_entry.id   AF-A0A3P1WNB6-F1
#
_cell.length_a   1.000
_cell.length_b   1.000
_cell.length_c   1.000
_cell.angle_alpha   90.00
_cell.angle_beta   90.00
_cell.angle_gamma   90.00
#
_symmetry.space_group_name_H-M   'P 1'
#
loop_
_entity.id
_entity.type
_entity.pdbx_description
1 polymer ?
#
loop_
_entity_poly.entity_id
_entity_poly.type
_entity_poly.pdbx_seq_one_letter_code
_entity_poly.pdbx_strand_id
1 'polypeptide(L)'
;MNPAPWSLVDPDAQICDIAPCGLVVFDEKRHHLVAVKRKRNCGFIVEEVSSVKLGELGKLNGSEKIGDLVKRWGVFHDPRFLLVPGFVTPQLSYALWGALVLVCAVLTVVLTLALESWWIAPIGVFVTLFVPLSVSVIRTSPRIVGQQRLGVDPSNVHAYALAVARGELWRGALPAASVVDPTVQVQRIREEYGRLCSDLLFRLESPALFDPAVPTTAAFEAALVDFENTPTAEVAARVEVRFEVARQHAVRAGLRHVEPQLRDEVARAGKIARLALNAGSQGEREAALAQLQRMLDSLALYYLPSRTDVAAIER
;
A
#
# COMPACT_ATOMS: atom_id res chain seq x y z
N MET A 1 6.58 9.26 25.17
CA MET A 1 7.10 8.41 24.07
C MET A 1 6.03 8.40 23.00
N ASN A 2 6.34 8.65 21.73
CA ASN A 2 5.35 8.47 20.67
C ASN A 2 5.12 6.97 20.51
N PRO A 3 3.94 6.44 20.81
CA PRO A 3 3.69 5.02 20.69
C PRO A 3 3.87 4.59 19.23
N ALA A 4 4.68 3.56 18.99
CA ALA A 4 4.78 2.97 17.67
C ALA A 4 3.44 2.29 17.33
N PRO A 5 2.83 2.56 16.17
CA PRO A 5 1.63 1.85 15.74
C PRO A 5 1.92 0.34 15.68
N TRP A 6 0.95 -0.49 16.07
CA TRP A 6 1.03 -1.95 16.14
C TRP A 6 1.85 -2.53 17.31
N SER A 7 2.05 -1.75 18.37
CA SER A 7 2.70 -2.22 19.60
C SER A 7 1.69 -2.59 20.69
N LEU A 8 2.08 -3.55 21.54
CA LEU A 8 1.33 -3.87 22.76
C LEU A 8 1.49 -2.74 23.77
N VAL A 9 0.39 -2.39 24.42
CA VAL A 9 0.34 -1.32 25.42
C VAL A 9 0.11 -1.95 26.79
N ASP A 10 0.85 -1.46 27.78
CA ASP A 10 0.67 -1.88 29.17
C ASP A 10 -0.69 -1.41 29.70
N PRO A 11 -1.48 -2.25 30.40
CA PRO A 11 -2.73 -1.85 31.05
C PRO A 11 -2.61 -0.62 31.97
N ASP A 12 -1.42 -0.34 32.50
CA ASP A 12 -1.15 0.82 33.36
C ASP A 12 -0.91 2.15 32.59
N ALA A 13 -0.88 2.11 31.27
CA ALA A 13 -0.64 3.29 30.46
C ALA A 13 -1.80 4.30 30.51
N GLN A 14 -1.47 5.60 30.53
CA GLN A 14 -2.44 6.69 30.62
C GLN A 14 -2.96 7.08 29.23
N ILE A 15 -4.24 7.42 29.16
CA ILE A 15 -4.91 7.77 27.89
C ILE A 15 -4.29 9.01 27.22
N CYS A 16 -3.82 9.99 28.00
CA CYS A 16 -3.18 11.20 27.49
C CYS A 16 -1.89 10.94 26.71
N ASP A 17 -1.17 9.86 27.02
CA ASP A 17 0.14 9.55 26.43
C ASP A 17 0.02 8.83 25.08
N ILE A 18 -1.19 8.36 24.77
CA ILE A 18 -1.47 7.45 23.67
C ILE A 18 -2.40 8.11 22.64
N ALA A 19 -3.24 9.04 23.06
CA ALA A 19 -4.14 9.76 22.18
C ALA A 19 -3.43 10.77 21.26
N PRO A 20 -3.86 10.93 19.99
CA PRO A 20 -4.96 10.24 19.32
C PRO A 20 -4.54 8.88 18.71
N CYS A 21 -5.27 7.81 19.03
CA CYS A 21 -4.97 6.47 18.55
C CYS A 21 -6.23 5.60 18.38
N GLY A 22 -6.13 4.56 17.56
CA GLY A 22 -7.02 3.40 17.62
C GLY A 22 -6.49 2.39 18.64
N LEU A 23 -7.38 1.72 19.36
CA LEU A 23 -7.07 0.70 20.34
C LEU A 23 -7.87 -0.54 20.03
N VAL A 24 -7.20 -1.68 19.90
CA VAL A 24 -7.84 -3.00 19.86
C VAL A 24 -7.74 -3.57 21.26
N VAL A 25 -8.89 -3.72 21.91
CA VAL A 25 -9.00 -4.44 23.18
C VAL A 25 -9.38 -5.86 22.85
N PHE A 26 -8.56 -6.83 23.22
CA PHE A 26 -8.81 -8.24 22.90
C PHE A 26 -8.52 -9.16 24.08
N ASP A 27 -9.26 -10.26 24.08
CA ASP A 27 -9.15 -11.43 24.96
C ASP A 27 -9.11 -12.66 24.01
N GLU A 28 -8.81 -13.86 24.48
CA GLU A 28 -8.67 -15.08 23.68
C GLU A 28 -9.87 -15.38 22.76
N LYS A 29 -11.07 -14.87 23.09
CA LYS A 29 -12.32 -15.18 22.39
C LYS A 29 -12.96 -13.99 21.67
N ARG A 30 -12.58 -12.76 22.00
CA ARG A 30 -13.31 -11.56 21.57
C ARG A 30 -12.36 -10.39 21.36
N HIS A 31 -12.71 -9.49 20.45
CA HIS A 31 -12.04 -8.21 20.27
C HIS A 31 -13.07 -7.09 20.15
N HIS A 32 -12.74 -5.92 20.68
CA HIS A 32 -13.47 -4.67 20.46
C HIS A 32 -12.51 -3.62 19.89
N LEU A 33 -12.99 -2.90 18.87
CA LEU A 33 -12.26 -1.81 18.24
C LEU A 33 -12.73 -0.49 18.85
N VAL A 34 -11.77 0.27 19.37
CA VAL A 34 -12.04 1.46 20.17
C VAL A 34 -11.21 2.61 19.60
N ALA A 35 -11.84 3.73 19.28
CA ALA A 35 -11.13 4.93 18.85
C ALA A 35 -11.04 5.92 20.01
N VAL A 36 -9.83 6.39 20.33
CA VAL A 36 -9.61 7.44 21.33
C VAL A 36 -9.34 8.75 20.61
N LYS A 37 -10.26 9.71 20.72
CA LYS A 37 -10.14 11.04 20.10
C LYS A 37 -10.00 12.12 21.16
N ARG A 38 -9.10 13.09 20.90
CA ARG A 38 -8.94 14.29 21.74
C ARG A 38 -9.96 15.35 21.31
N LYS A 39 -10.81 15.80 22.24
CA LYS A 39 -11.75 16.91 22.02
C LYS A 39 -11.03 18.25 22.28
N ARG A 40 -11.42 19.31 21.54
CA ARG A 40 -10.82 20.66 21.64
C ARG A 40 -10.82 21.26 23.07
N ASN A 41 -11.68 20.79 23.98
CA ASN A 41 -11.82 21.31 25.35
C ASN A 41 -11.21 20.40 26.45
N CYS A 42 -10.05 19.79 26.20
CA CYS A 42 -9.28 18.99 27.18
C CYS A 42 -9.90 17.65 27.65
N GLY A 43 -10.98 17.18 27.03
CA GLY A 43 -11.55 15.84 27.27
C GLY A 43 -11.13 14.82 26.23
N PHE A 44 -11.02 13.55 26.63
CA PHE A 44 -10.86 12.42 25.70
C PHE A 44 -12.21 11.73 25.53
N ILE A 45 -12.56 11.37 24.30
CA ILE A 45 -13.76 10.57 24.02
C ILE A 45 -13.29 9.22 23.51
N VAL A 46 -13.91 8.17 24.05
CA VAL A 46 -13.79 6.82 23.51
C VAL A 46 -15.06 6.48 22.73
N GLU A 47 -14.87 6.18 21.46
CA GLU A 47 -15.92 5.77 20.53
C GLU A 47 -15.76 4.29 20.19
N GLU A 48 -16.84 3.52 20.28
CA GLU A 48 -16.84 2.16 19.75
C GLU A 48 -16.88 2.19 18.23
N VAL A 49 -15.97 1.47 17.60
CA VAL A 49 -15.88 1.40 16.15
C VAL A 49 -16.66 0.15 15.69
N SER A 50 -17.99 0.27 15.69
CA SER A 50 -18.91 -0.76 15.19
C SER A 50 -19.57 -0.34 13.87
N SER A 51 -19.97 -1.33 13.05
CA SER A 51 -20.59 -1.12 11.74
C SER A 51 -21.99 -0.47 11.78
N VAL A 52 -22.61 -0.37 12.96
CA VAL A 52 -24.02 0.02 13.12
C VAL A 52 -24.21 1.33 13.88
N LYS A 53 -23.24 1.80 14.69
CA LYS A 53 -23.25 3.13 15.31
C LYS A 53 -21.89 3.45 15.94
N LEU A 54 -21.37 4.65 15.70
CA LEU A 54 -20.40 5.28 16.61
C LEU A 54 -21.17 5.75 17.85
N GLY A 55 -21.25 4.90 18.87
CA GLY A 55 -21.72 5.31 20.20
C GLY A 55 -20.57 5.91 21.00
N GLU A 56 -20.76 7.09 21.59
CA GLU A 56 -19.85 7.60 22.62
C GLU A 56 -19.96 6.66 23.84
N LEU A 57 -18.93 5.84 24.09
CA LEU A 57 -18.89 4.93 25.24
C LEU A 57 -18.61 5.67 26.55
N GLY A 58 -18.16 6.92 26.49
CA GLY A 58 -17.99 7.78 27.65
C GLY A 58 -17.04 8.96 27.43
N LYS A 59 -17.18 9.99 28.27
CA LYS A 59 -16.18 11.07 28.42
C LYS A 59 -15.12 10.60 29.41
N LEU A 60 -13.86 10.73 29.04
CA LEU A 60 -12.73 10.28 29.85
C LEU A 60 -11.84 11.47 30.22
N ASN A 61 -11.34 11.41 31.45
CA ASN A 61 -10.25 12.28 31.90
C ASN A 61 -8.91 11.68 31.45
N GLY A 62 -7.98 12.54 31.02
CA GLY A 62 -6.71 12.11 30.41
C GLY A 62 -5.79 11.26 31.29
N SER A 63 -5.98 11.33 32.61
CA SER A 63 -5.20 10.58 33.60
C SER A 63 -5.77 9.19 33.92
N GLU A 64 -6.88 8.79 33.30
CA GLU A 64 -7.44 7.46 33.50
C GLU A 64 -6.58 6.39 32.82
N LYS A 65 -6.36 5.28 33.53
CA LYS A 65 -5.65 4.11 33.03
C LYS A 65 -6.54 3.31 32.10
N ILE A 66 -5.93 2.73 31.06
CA ILE A 66 -6.64 1.90 30.08
C ILE A 66 -7.25 0.64 30.74
N GLY A 67 -6.54 0.02 31.69
CA GLY A 67 -7.06 -1.15 32.41
C GLY A 67 -8.35 -0.88 33.20
N ASP A 68 -8.50 0.31 33.77
CA ASP A 68 -9.68 0.69 34.56
C ASP A 68 -10.89 1.04 33.67
N LEU A 69 -10.64 1.47 32.43
CA LEU A 69 -11.68 1.61 31.41
C LEU A 69 -12.31 0.26 31.05
N VAL A 70 -11.49 -0.76 30.80
CA VAL A 70 -12.00 -2.07 30.38
C VAL A 70 -12.68 -2.83 31.52
N LYS A 71 -12.20 -2.65 32.76
CA LYS A 71 -12.90 -3.16 33.94
C LYS A 71 -14.32 -2.62 34.07
N ARG A 72 -14.57 -1.35 33.69
CA ARG A 72 -15.92 -0.76 33.68
C ARG A 72 -16.84 -1.40 32.64
N TRP A 73 -16.30 -1.95 31.56
CA TRP A 73 -17.09 -2.66 30.56
C TRP A 73 -17.46 -4.07 31.02
N GLY A 74 -16.62 -4.72 31.84
CA GLY A 74 -16.93 -6.02 32.44
C GLY A 74 -17.06 -7.19 31.44
N VAL A 75 -16.60 -7.00 30.20
CA VAL A 75 -16.81 -7.96 29.09
C VAL A 75 -15.64 -8.92 28.90
N PHE A 76 -14.45 -8.61 29.43
CA PHE A 76 -13.19 -9.31 29.12
C PHE A 76 -12.57 -9.98 30.36
N HIS A 77 -12.06 -11.21 30.18
CA HIS A 77 -11.25 -11.91 31.17
C HIS A 77 -9.77 -11.85 30.72
N ASP A 78 -8.94 -11.05 31.39
CA ASP A 78 -7.53 -10.76 31.00
C ASP A 78 -7.35 -9.92 29.71
N PRO A 79 -7.77 -8.63 29.73
CA PRO A 79 -7.73 -7.78 28.54
C PRO A 79 -6.31 -7.38 28.15
N ARG A 80 -5.98 -7.57 26.86
CA ARG A 80 -4.74 -7.11 26.23
C ARG A 80 -5.02 -5.96 25.27
N PHE A 81 -4.02 -5.11 25.10
CA PHE A 81 -4.14 -3.85 24.38
C PHE A 81 -3.15 -3.77 23.23
N LEU A 82 -3.67 -3.61 22.02
CA LEU A 82 -2.86 -3.36 20.83
C LEU A 82 -3.18 -1.99 20.26
N LEU A 83 -2.14 -1.19 20.04
CA LEU A 83 -2.27 0.14 19.46
C LEU A 83 -2.37 0.03 17.95
N VAL A 84 -3.38 0.67 17.38
CA VAL A 84 -3.64 0.67 15.95
C VAL A 84 -3.69 2.10 15.43
N PRO A 85 -3.09 2.39 14.26
CA PRO A 85 -3.25 3.69 13.61
C PRO A 85 -4.74 4.03 13.43
N GLY A 86 -5.08 5.31 13.59
CA GLY A 86 -6.48 5.76 13.70
C GLY A 86 -7.41 5.25 12.60
N PHE A 87 -8.71 5.15 12.92
CA PHE A 87 -9.73 4.66 12.00
C PHE A 87 -10.27 5.79 11.14
N VAL A 88 -10.45 5.51 9.84
CA VAL A 88 -11.22 6.38 8.94
C VAL A 88 -12.52 5.68 8.59
N THR A 89 -13.63 6.22 9.07
CA THR A 89 -14.96 5.84 8.60
C THR A 89 -15.28 6.69 7.37
N PRO A 90 -15.35 6.13 6.16
CA PRO A 90 -15.85 6.87 5.01
C PRO A 90 -17.31 7.24 5.30
N GLN A 91 -17.57 8.53 5.51
CA GLN A 91 -18.94 9.01 5.68
C GLN A 91 -19.63 9.00 4.31
N LEU A 92 -20.66 8.18 4.16
CA LEU A 92 -21.53 8.25 3.00
C LEU A 92 -22.25 9.61 3.06
N SER A 93 -22.15 10.41 2.00
CA SER A 93 -22.83 11.70 1.97
C SER A 93 -24.34 11.48 2.09
N TYR A 94 -25.00 12.27 2.95
CA TYR A 94 -26.46 12.20 3.14
C TYR A 94 -27.23 12.33 1.81
N ALA A 95 -26.65 13.04 0.83
CA ALA A 95 -27.19 13.18 -0.52
C ALA A 95 -27.22 11.86 -1.31
N LEU A 96 -26.15 11.05 -1.26
CA LEU A 96 -26.10 9.74 -1.92
C LEU A 96 -27.08 8.75 -1.28
N TRP A 97 -27.24 8.82 0.04
CA TRP A 97 -28.21 8.00 0.76
C TRP A 97 -29.64 8.36 0.37
N GLY A 98 -29.97 9.67 0.35
CA GLY A 98 -31.28 10.16 -0.09
C GLY A 98 -31.60 9.78 -1.54
N ALA A 99 -30.63 9.86 -2.45
CA ALA A 99 -30.80 9.43 -3.84
C ALA A 99 -31.10 7.93 -3.97
N LEU A 100 -30.41 7.07 -3.20
CA LEU A 100 -30.65 5.62 -3.24
C LEU A 100 -32.04 5.24 -2.74
N VAL A 101 -32.51 5.89 -1.66
CA VAL A 101 -33.86 5.71 -1.13
C VAL A 101 -34.90 6.14 -2.17
N LEU A 102 -34.69 7.30 -2.80
CA LEU A 102 -35.58 7.82 -3.85
C LEU A 102 -35.68 6.86 -5.03
N VAL A 103 -34.56 6.35 -5.55
CA VAL A 103 -34.53 5.41 -6.67
C VAL A 103 -35.27 4.12 -6.33
N CYS A 104 -35.03 3.54 -5.14
CA CYS A 104 -35.76 2.34 -4.73
C CYS A 104 -37.26 2.60 -4.60
N ALA A 105 -37.66 3.80 -4.13
CA ALA A 105 -39.06 4.14 -3.92
C ALA A 105 -39.79 4.32 -5.27
N VAL A 106 -39.16 5.03 -6.21
CA VAL A 106 -39.67 5.19 -7.57
C VAL A 106 -39.76 3.83 -8.26
N LEU A 107 -38.73 2.99 -8.16
CA LEU A 107 -38.73 1.65 -8.74
C LEU A 107 -39.89 0.80 -8.19
N THR A 108 -40.11 0.86 -6.87
CA THR A 108 -41.21 0.16 -6.20
C THR A 108 -42.57 0.60 -6.73
N VAL A 109 -42.80 1.91 -6.83
CA VAL A 109 -44.08 2.47 -7.31
C VAL A 109 -44.32 2.09 -8.77
N VAL A 110 -43.30 2.21 -9.63
CA VAL A 110 -43.40 1.83 -11.04
C VAL A 110 -43.69 0.33 -11.19
N LEU A 111 -43.02 -0.53 -10.42
CA LEU A 111 -43.23 -1.97 -10.48
C LEU A 111 -44.62 -2.38 -9.98
N THR A 112 -45.14 -1.70 -8.96
CA THR A 112 -46.48 -1.96 -8.41
C THR A 112 -47.57 -1.55 -9.40
N LEU A 113 -47.40 -0.41 -10.09
CA LEU A 113 -48.32 0.06 -11.13
C LEU A 113 -48.27 -0.81 -12.39
N ALA A 114 -47.08 -1.23 -12.82
CA ALA A 114 -46.90 -1.99 -14.06
C ALA A 114 -47.42 -3.44 -13.98
N LEU A 115 -47.38 -4.06 -12.80
CA LEU A 115 -47.77 -5.46 -12.60
C LEU A 115 -49.18 -5.62 -11.99
N GLU A 116 -49.87 -4.51 -11.67
CA GLU A 116 -51.23 -4.48 -11.10
C GLU A 116 -51.42 -5.40 -9.86
N SER A 117 -50.33 -5.74 -9.19
CA SER A 117 -50.32 -6.71 -8.10
C SER A 117 -50.06 -5.99 -6.78
N TRP A 118 -51.10 -5.93 -5.96
CA TRP A 118 -51.06 -5.22 -4.67
C TRP A 118 -50.08 -5.84 -3.66
N TRP A 119 -49.68 -7.11 -3.86
CA TRP A 119 -48.71 -7.82 -3.00
C TRP A 119 -47.27 -7.32 -3.17
N ILE A 120 -46.99 -6.54 -4.21
CA ILE A 120 -45.66 -5.98 -4.50
C ILE A 120 -45.37 -4.77 -3.59
N ALA A 121 -46.41 -4.05 -3.15
CA ALA A 121 -46.28 -2.89 -2.28
C ALA A 121 -45.52 -3.17 -0.96
N PRO A 122 -45.87 -4.19 -0.15
CA PRO A 122 -45.14 -4.49 1.08
C PRO A 122 -43.69 -4.94 0.82
N ILE A 123 -43.44 -5.68 -0.27
CA ILE A 123 -42.10 -6.12 -0.66
C ILE A 123 -41.23 -4.93 -1.06
N GLY A 124 -41.78 -3.99 -1.82
CA GLY A 124 -41.04 -2.82 -2.25
C GLY A 124 -40.75 -1.83 -1.10
N VAL A 125 -41.67 -1.68 -0.13
CA VAL A 125 -41.39 -0.93 1.12
C VAL A 125 -40.27 -1.59 1.92
N PHE A 126 -40.21 -2.92 1.93
CA PHE A 126 -39.10 -3.63 2.56
C PHE A 126 -37.78 -3.35 1.82
N VAL A 127 -37.76 -3.45 0.50
CA VAL A 127 -36.57 -3.19 -0.34
C VAL A 127 -36.07 -1.75 -0.18
N THR A 128 -36.97 -0.76 -0.13
CA THR A 128 -36.59 0.67 0.00
C THR A 128 -35.97 1.01 1.34
N LEU A 129 -36.26 0.27 2.40
CA LEU A 129 -35.63 0.45 3.70
C LEU A 129 -34.36 -0.40 3.84
N PHE A 130 -34.39 -1.65 3.39
CA PHE A 130 -33.32 -2.61 3.65
C PHE A 130 -32.10 -2.45 2.74
N VAL A 131 -32.31 -2.13 1.46
CA VAL A 131 -31.21 -1.95 0.50
C VAL A 131 -30.31 -0.76 0.87
N PRO A 132 -30.82 0.47 1.11
CA PRO A 132 -29.96 1.58 1.54
C PRO A 132 -29.31 1.35 2.89
N LEU A 133 -29.98 0.68 3.82
CA LEU A 133 -29.39 0.30 5.10
C LEU A 133 -28.21 -0.66 4.90
N SER A 134 -28.38 -1.70 4.09
CA SER A 134 -27.34 -2.70 3.82
C SER A 134 -26.16 -2.11 3.04
N VAL A 135 -26.43 -1.28 2.02
CA VAL A 135 -25.39 -0.55 1.27
C VAL A 135 -24.61 0.40 2.19
N SER A 136 -25.31 1.08 3.10
CA SER A 136 -24.66 1.95 4.09
C SER A 136 -23.72 1.14 4.98
N VAL A 137 -24.22 0.06 5.63
CA VAL A 137 -23.42 -0.80 6.52
C VAL A 137 -22.19 -1.39 5.81
N ILE A 138 -22.34 -1.84 4.57
CA ILE A 138 -21.22 -2.39 3.80
C ILE A 138 -20.18 -1.29 3.49
N ARG A 139 -20.61 -0.10 3.07
CA ARG A 139 -19.70 1.00 2.70
C ARG A 139 -19.10 1.75 3.87
N THR A 140 -19.78 1.85 5.01
CA THR A 140 -19.30 2.55 6.21
C THR A 140 -18.38 1.69 7.08
N SER A 141 -18.05 0.47 6.62
CA SER A 141 -17.11 -0.42 7.30
C SER A 141 -15.82 0.35 7.65
N PRO A 142 -15.45 0.42 8.94
CA PRO A 142 -14.32 1.21 9.40
C PRO A 142 -13.03 0.65 8.79
N ARG A 143 -12.24 1.52 8.14
CA ARG A 143 -10.94 1.14 7.58
C ARG A 143 -9.82 1.53 8.54
N ILE A 144 -8.89 0.61 8.78
CA ILE A 144 -7.70 0.85 9.58
C ILE A 144 -6.62 1.45 8.68
N VAL A 145 -6.04 2.59 9.06
CA VAL A 145 -4.97 3.23 8.27
C VAL A 145 -3.73 2.32 8.25
N GLY A 146 -3.24 1.93 7.07
CA GLY A 146 -2.08 1.00 6.95
C GLY A 146 -2.44 -0.49 6.88
N GLN A 147 -3.73 -0.84 6.92
CA GLN A 147 -4.28 -2.18 6.68
C GLN A 147 -3.70 -2.89 5.44
N GLN A 148 -3.40 -2.13 4.37
CA GLN A 148 -2.85 -2.66 3.12
C GLN A 148 -1.40 -3.13 3.20
N ARG A 149 -0.58 -2.61 4.14
CA ARG A 149 0.83 -3.01 4.25
C ARG A 149 1.02 -4.28 5.08
N LEU A 150 0.15 -4.54 6.06
CA LEU A 150 0.28 -5.65 7.02
C LEU A 150 -0.67 -6.81 6.76
N GLY A 151 -1.64 -6.63 5.88
CA GLY A 151 -2.57 -7.70 5.58
C GLY A 151 -3.78 -7.78 6.53
N VAL A 152 -4.11 -6.68 7.22
CA VAL A 152 -4.98 -6.72 8.40
C VAL A 152 -6.32 -6.01 8.16
N ASP A 153 -7.41 -6.76 8.04
CA ASP A 153 -8.80 -6.32 7.85
C ASP A 153 -9.64 -6.50 9.13
N PRO A 154 -10.75 -5.76 9.39
CA PRO A 154 -11.52 -5.91 10.62
C PRO A 154 -11.95 -7.34 10.93
N SER A 155 -12.08 -8.20 9.91
CA SER A 155 -12.35 -9.63 10.06
C SER A 155 -11.19 -10.46 10.63
N ASN A 156 -9.92 -10.03 10.43
CA ASN A 156 -8.72 -10.77 10.80
C ASN A 156 -7.83 -10.07 11.85
N VAL A 157 -8.17 -8.82 12.23
CA VAL A 157 -7.46 -8.02 13.26
C VAL A 157 -7.30 -8.80 14.56
N HIS A 158 -8.29 -9.61 14.92
CA HIS A 158 -8.22 -10.46 16.12
C HIS A 158 -7.09 -11.50 16.06
N ALA A 159 -6.97 -12.19 14.93
CA ALA A 159 -5.92 -13.19 14.72
C ALA A 159 -4.54 -12.54 14.67
N TYR A 160 -4.44 -11.35 14.07
CA TYR A 160 -3.21 -10.56 14.08
C TYR A 160 -2.80 -10.17 15.51
N ALA A 161 -3.75 -9.65 16.29
CA ALA A 161 -3.50 -9.24 17.67
C ALA A 161 -3.03 -10.42 18.56
N LEU A 162 -3.60 -11.61 18.36
CA LEU A 162 -3.16 -12.83 19.03
C LEU A 162 -1.74 -13.25 18.62
N ALA A 163 -1.40 -13.18 17.33
CA ALA A 163 -0.06 -13.51 16.85
C ALA A 163 1.00 -12.57 17.44
N VAL A 164 0.73 -11.26 17.44
CA VAL A 164 1.60 -10.26 18.07
C VAL A 164 1.75 -10.49 19.57
N ALA A 165 0.65 -10.79 20.28
CA ALA A 165 0.67 -11.10 21.71
C ALA A 165 1.49 -12.35 22.07
N ARG A 166 1.58 -13.31 21.14
CA ARG A 166 2.36 -14.55 21.29
C ARG A 166 3.81 -14.41 20.83
N GLY A 167 4.19 -13.25 20.28
CA GLY A 167 5.52 -13.07 19.66
C GLY A 167 5.69 -13.88 18.37
N GLU A 168 4.60 -14.32 17.75
CA GLU A 168 4.61 -15.08 16.51
C GLU A 168 4.65 -14.14 15.29
N LEU A 169 5.34 -14.57 14.23
CA LEU A 169 5.32 -13.87 12.95
C LEU A 169 3.95 -14.02 12.30
N TRP A 170 3.29 -12.90 11.99
CA TRP A 170 2.01 -12.89 11.30
C TRP A 170 2.13 -13.53 9.90
N ARG A 171 1.37 -14.60 9.66
CA ARG A 171 1.32 -15.33 8.38
C ARG A 171 -0.03 -15.19 7.66
N GLY A 172 -0.91 -14.31 8.14
CA GLY A 172 -2.25 -14.16 7.57
C GLY A 172 -2.21 -13.68 6.12
N ALA A 173 -3.23 -14.05 5.36
CA ALA A 173 -3.40 -13.59 3.99
C ALA A 173 -3.55 -12.06 3.99
N LEU A 174 -2.71 -11.37 3.20
CA LEU A 174 -2.95 -9.98 2.83
C LEU A 174 -4.38 -9.88 2.28
N PRO A 175 -5.22 -8.87 2.62
CA PRO A 175 -6.47 -8.69 1.91
C PRO A 175 -6.01 -8.53 0.47
N ALA A 176 -6.50 -9.41 -0.41
CA ALA A 176 -6.10 -9.46 -1.80
C ALA A 176 -6.02 -8.01 -2.26
N ALA A 177 -4.80 -7.49 -2.40
CA ALA A 177 -4.58 -6.09 -2.74
C ALA A 177 -5.36 -5.93 -4.02
N SER A 178 -6.49 -5.18 -3.98
CA SER A 178 -7.54 -5.18 -5.01
C SER A 178 -7.01 -5.73 -6.32
N VAL A 179 -7.24 -7.05 -6.58
CA VAL A 179 -6.40 -7.87 -7.48
C VAL A 179 -5.86 -6.98 -8.59
N VAL A 180 -4.61 -6.54 -8.44
CA VAL A 180 -4.05 -5.59 -9.41
C VAL A 180 -4.06 -6.36 -10.71
N ASP A 181 -4.73 -5.80 -11.71
CA ASP A 181 -4.84 -6.44 -13.00
C ASP A 181 -3.41 -6.88 -13.42
N PRO A 182 -3.18 -8.17 -13.72
CA PRO A 182 -1.84 -8.69 -13.98
C PRO A 182 -1.12 -7.89 -15.06
N THR A 183 -1.88 -7.36 -16.03
CA THR A 183 -1.37 -6.50 -17.10
C THR A 183 -0.86 -5.17 -16.55
N VAL A 184 -1.62 -4.54 -15.64
CA VAL A 184 -1.22 -3.28 -15.01
C VAL A 184 0.03 -3.46 -14.15
N GLN A 185 0.16 -4.59 -13.45
CA GLN A 185 1.35 -4.90 -12.66
C GLN A 185 2.60 -5.04 -13.55
N VAL A 186 2.53 -5.87 -14.60
CA VAL A 186 3.65 -6.05 -15.53
C VAL A 186 3.94 -4.78 -16.32
N GLN A 187 2.93 -3.99 -16.66
CA GLN A 187 3.11 -2.71 -17.33
C GLN A 187 3.93 -1.73 -16.48
N ARG A 188 3.67 -1.64 -15.17
CA ARG A 188 4.49 -0.82 -14.26
C ARG A 188 5.94 -1.30 -14.20
N ILE A 189 6.17 -2.60 -14.24
CA ILE A 189 7.53 -3.17 -14.26
C ILE A 189 8.22 -2.83 -15.57
N ARG A 190 7.52 -2.89 -16.70
CA ARG A 190 8.05 -2.47 -18.01
C ARG A 190 8.38 -0.98 -18.04
N GLU A 191 7.54 -0.14 -17.44
CA GLU A 191 7.79 1.30 -17.31
C GLU A 191 9.00 1.58 -16.42
N GLU A 192 9.10 0.91 -15.28
CA GLU A 192 10.25 1.02 -14.38
C GLU A 192 11.54 0.54 -15.07
N TYR A 193 11.52 -0.61 -15.73
CA TYR A 193 12.65 -1.13 -16.49
C TYR A 193 13.04 -0.19 -17.64
N GLY A 194 12.06 0.34 -18.38
CA GLY A 194 12.27 1.34 -19.43
C GLY A 194 12.91 2.62 -18.88
N ARG A 195 12.45 3.12 -17.72
CA ARG A 195 13.07 4.26 -17.04
C ARG A 195 14.53 3.97 -16.69
N LEU A 196 14.84 2.78 -16.19
CA LEU A 196 16.22 2.37 -15.89
C LEU A 196 17.08 2.22 -17.16
N CYS A 197 16.50 1.79 -18.28
CA CYS A 197 17.18 1.76 -19.58
C CYS A 197 17.54 3.18 -20.09
N SER A 198 16.72 4.17 -19.76
CA SER A 198 16.99 5.58 -20.10
C SER A 198 17.90 6.30 -19.09
N ASP A 199 18.04 5.77 -17.87
CA ASP A 199 18.95 6.31 -16.87
C ASP A 199 20.40 5.91 -17.17
N LEU A 200 21.10 6.81 -17.87
CA LEU A 200 22.49 6.65 -18.27
C LEU A 200 23.41 6.34 -17.08
N LEU A 201 23.18 7.00 -15.94
CA LEU A 201 24.03 6.82 -14.77
C LEU A 201 23.80 5.43 -14.17
N PHE A 202 22.55 5.01 -14.03
CA PHE A 202 22.22 3.68 -13.55
C PHE A 202 22.79 2.58 -14.46
N ARG A 203 22.72 2.73 -15.79
CA ARG A 203 23.33 1.79 -16.75
C ARG A 203 24.84 1.68 -16.62
N LEU A 204 25.53 2.78 -16.32
CA LEU A 204 26.98 2.78 -16.11
C LEU A 204 27.37 2.17 -14.76
N GLU A 205 26.58 2.40 -13.71
CA GLU A 205 26.89 1.92 -12.37
C GLU A 205 26.49 0.46 -12.15
N SER A 206 25.39 0.01 -12.77
CA SER A 206 24.81 -1.32 -12.60
C SER A 206 24.52 -2.01 -13.94
N PRO A 207 25.54 -2.24 -14.79
CA PRO A 207 25.35 -2.71 -16.18
C PRO A 207 24.74 -4.12 -16.29
N ALA A 208 24.90 -4.96 -15.25
CA ALA A 208 24.43 -6.35 -15.26
C ALA A 208 22.91 -6.50 -15.45
N LEU A 209 22.10 -5.48 -15.14
CA LEU A 209 20.64 -5.52 -15.36
C LEU A 209 20.29 -5.54 -16.85
N PHE A 210 21.19 -5.06 -17.71
CA PHE A 210 20.96 -4.86 -19.14
C PHE A 210 21.72 -5.87 -20.01
N ASP A 211 22.35 -6.85 -19.36
CA ASP A 211 23.12 -7.88 -20.04
C ASP A 211 22.34 -9.22 -20.03
N PRO A 212 21.86 -9.69 -21.20
CA PRO A 212 21.15 -10.98 -21.30
C PRO A 212 22.04 -12.19 -20.97
N ALA A 213 23.38 -12.04 -20.94
CA ALA A 213 24.27 -13.11 -20.49
C ALA A 213 24.19 -13.35 -18.98
N VAL A 214 23.65 -12.40 -18.20
CA VAL A 214 23.51 -12.53 -16.75
C VAL A 214 22.31 -13.42 -16.42
N PRO A 215 22.47 -14.51 -15.64
CA PRO A 215 21.39 -15.46 -15.38
C PRO A 215 20.13 -14.85 -14.75
N THR A 216 20.28 -13.85 -13.87
CA THR A 216 19.13 -13.17 -13.26
C THR A 216 18.35 -12.32 -14.24
N THR A 217 19.05 -11.66 -15.17
CA THR A 217 18.48 -10.83 -16.23
C THR A 217 17.78 -11.69 -17.27
N ALA A 218 18.44 -12.76 -17.74
CA ALA A 218 17.84 -13.75 -18.63
C ALA A 218 16.55 -14.37 -18.04
N ALA A 219 16.55 -14.68 -16.73
CA ALA A 219 15.37 -15.20 -16.05
C ALA A 219 14.22 -14.18 -15.93
N PHE A 220 14.54 -12.87 -15.87
CA PHE A 220 13.55 -11.80 -15.92
C PHE A 220 12.96 -11.65 -17.33
N GLU A 221 13.80 -11.61 -18.37
CA GLU A 221 13.35 -11.53 -19.76
C GLU A 221 12.50 -12.74 -20.15
N ALA A 222 12.91 -13.95 -19.76
CA ALA A 222 12.11 -15.15 -19.95
C ALA A 222 10.74 -15.05 -19.27
N ALA A 223 10.68 -14.50 -18.05
CA ALA A 223 9.41 -14.30 -17.35
C ALA A 223 8.50 -13.28 -18.06
N LEU A 224 9.07 -12.25 -18.71
CA LEU A 224 8.30 -11.32 -19.52
C LEU A 224 7.69 -12.02 -20.74
N VAL A 225 8.44 -12.89 -21.42
CA VAL A 225 7.95 -13.69 -22.55
C VAL A 225 6.86 -14.67 -22.09
N ASP A 226 7.05 -15.33 -20.95
CA ASP A 226 6.03 -16.21 -20.35
C ASP A 226 4.73 -15.46 -20.08
N PHE A 227 4.82 -14.22 -19.60
CA PHE A 227 3.65 -13.38 -19.35
C PHE A 227 2.90 -12.99 -20.62
N GLU A 228 3.61 -12.69 -21.72
CA GLU A 228 2.98 -12.40 -23.01
C GLU A 228 2.18 -13.60 -23.55
N ASN A 229 2.69 -14.81 -23.31
CA ASN A 229 2.01 -16.04 -23.69
C ASN A 229 0.84 -16.38 -22.75
N THR A 230 0.93 -16.04 -21.46
CA THR A 230 -0.06 -16.42 -20.44
C THR A 230 -0.19 -15.33 -19.35
N PRO A 231 -1.01 -14.29 -19.58
CA PRO A 231 -1.11 -13.13 -18.68
C PRO A 231 -1.99 -13.44 -17.45
N THR A 232 -1.45 -14.25 -16.54
CA THR A 232 -2.10 -14.63 -15.27
C THR A 232 -1.45 -13.94 -14.08
N ALA A 233 -2.16 -13.87 -12.95
CA ALA A 233 -1.65 -13.25 -11.72
C ALA A 233 -0.39 -13.94 -11.18
N GLU A 234 -0.30 -15.26 -11.29
CA GLU A 234 0.88 -16.03 -10.86
C GLU A 234 2.12 -15.70 -11.70
N VAL A 235 1.94 -15.53 -13.01
CA VAL A 235 3.03 -15.17 -13.92
C VAL A 235 3.44 -13.71 -13.72
N ALA A 236 2.50 -12.79 -13.49
CA ALA A 236 2.82 -11.40 -13.14
C ALA A 236 3.64 -11.28 -11.85
N ALA A 237 3.26 -12.02 -10.80
CA ALA A 237 4.03 -12.07 -9.55
C ALA A 237 5.44 -12.63 -9.77
N ARG A 238 5.58 -13.63 -10.66
CA ARG A 238 6.89 -14.16 -11.05
C ARG A 238 7.75 -13.11 -11.77
N VAL A 239 7.17 -12.33 -12.69
CA VAL A 239 7.87 -11.22 -13.35
C VAL A 239 8.39 -10.21 -12.32
N GLU A 240 7.56 -9.81 -11.35
CA GLU A 240 7.95 -8.87 -10.30
C GLU A 240 9.14 -9.37 -9.47
N VAL A 241 9.06 -10.61 -8.98
CA VAL A 241 10.14 -11.22 -8.20
C VAL A 241 11.42 -11.31 -9.03
N ARG A 242 11.34 -11.71 -10.31
CA ARG A 242 12.51 -11.84 -11.18
C ARG A 242 13.14 -10.49 -11.48
N PHE A 243 12.33 -9.46 -11.72
CA PHE A 243 12.80 -8.09 -11.92
C PHE A 243 13.56 -7.58 -10.68
N GLU A 244 12.98 -7.73 -9.49
CA GLU A 244 13.60 -7.25 -8.26
C GLU A 244 14.92 -8.00 -7.96
N VAL A 245 14.95 -9.32 -8.16
CA VAL A 245 16.17 -10.13 -8.01
C VAL A 245 17.24 -9.69 -9.01
N ALA A 246 16.88 -9.47 -10.29
CA ALA A 246 17.82 -9.00 -11.30
C ALA A 246 18.38 -7.61 -10.95
N ARG A 247 17.51 -6.69 -10.49
CA ARG A 247 17.90 -5.34 -10.08
C ARG A 247 18.85 -5.37 -8.87
N GLN A 248 18.51 -6.14 -7.83
CA GLN A 248 19.35 -6.27 -6.64
C GLN A 248 20.70 -6.91 -6.96
N HIS A 249 20.70 -7.94 -7.82
CA HIS A 249 21.94 -8.54 -8.31
C HIS A 249 22.80 -7.51 -9.06
N ALA A 250 22.19 -6.70 -9.94
CA ALA A 250 22.92 -5.70 -10.71
C ALA A 250 23.53 -4.61 -9.83
N VAL A 251 22.78 -4.10 -8.84
CA VAL A 251 23.29 -3.12 -7.87
C VAL A 251 24.41 -3.71 -7.03
N ARG A 252 24.30 -4.99 -6.61
CA ARG A 252 25.33 -5.67 -5.82
C ARG A 252 26.59 -5.94 -6.64
N ALA A 253 26.45 -6.32 -7.90
CA ALA A 253 27.57 -6.54 -8.81
C ALA A 253 28.25 -5.22 -9.14
N GLY A 254 27.47 -4.18 -9.44
CA GLY A 254 27.94 -2.88 -9.88
C GLY A 254 28.95 -3.01 -11.01
N LEU A 255 30.06 -2.27 -10.90
CA LEU A 255 31.18 -2.33 -11.85
C LEU A 255 31.95 -3.66 -11.86
N ARG A 256 31.70 -4.59 -10.92
CA ARG A 256 32.40 -5.89 -10.94
C ARG A 256 31.97 -6.76 -12.13
N HIS A 257 30.79 -6.51 -12.68
CA HIS A 257 30.30 -7.15 -13.92
C HIS A 257 31.13 -6.78 -15.14
N VAL A 258 31.66 -5.55 -15.18
CA VAL A 258 32.53 -5.09 -16.26
C VAL A 258 33.86 -5.83 -16.20
N GLU A 259 34.41 -6.12 -17.38
CA GLU A 259 35.74 -6.72 -17.53
C GLU A 259 36.78 -5.93 -16.71
N PRO A 260 37.67 -6.61 -15.95
CA PRO A 260 38.60 -5.95 -15.03
C PRO A 260 39.39 -4.79 -15.64
N GLN A 261 39.78 -4.90 -16.91
CA GLN A 261 40.58 -3.92 -17.64
C GLN A 261 39.81 -2.64 -17.97
N LEU A 262 38.48 -2.71 -18.08
CA LEU A 262 37.61 -1.61 -18.49
C LEU A 262 36.90 -0.93 -17.32
N ARG A 263 36.97 -1.49 -16.10
CA ARG A 263 36.27 -0.97 -14.91
C ARG A 263 36.61 0.48 -14.60
N ASP A 264 37.89 0.83 -14.68
CA ASP A 264 38.35 2.20 -14.39
C ASP A 264 37.82 3.19 -15.43
N GLU A 265 37.71 2.75 -16.67
CA GLU A 265 37.19 3.56 -17.77
C GLU A 265 35.69 3.80 -17.63
N VAL A 266 34.92 2.75 -17.31
CA VAL A 266 33.49 2.87 -17.02
C VAL A 266 33.25 3.72 -15.76
N ALA A 267 34.10 3.59 -14.74
CA ALA A 267 34.05 4.45 -13.56
C ALA A 267 34.30 5.93 -13.91
N ARG A 268 35.23 6.22 -14.82
CA ARG A 268 35.46 7.58 -15.35
C ARG A 268 34.26 8.07 -16.15
N ALA A 269 33.65 7.23 -16.99
CA ALA A 269 32.43 7.57 -17.71
C ALA A 269 31.29 7.95 -16.76
N GLY A 270 31.08 7.18 -15.68
CA GLY A 270 30.10 7.49 -14.64
C GLY A 270 30.39 8.80 -13.89
N LYS A 271 31.66 9.20 -13.73
CA LYS A 271 32.02 10.51 -13.18
C LYS A 271 31.68 11.66 -14.14
N ILE A 272 31.96 11.49 -15.43
CA ILE A 272 31.64 12.49 -16.46
C ILE A 272 30.12 12.62 -16.63
N ALA A 273 29.38 11.51 -16.59
CA ALA A 273 27.91 11.51 -16.61
C ALA A 273 27.34 12.33 -15.44
N ARG A 274 27.86 12.14 -14.23
CA ARG A 274 27.50 12.97 -13.06
C ARG A 274 27.85 14.45 -13.26
N LEU A 275 28.96 14.75 -13.89
CA LEU A 275 29.37 16.13 -14.18
C LEU A 275 28.41 16.79 -15.18
N ALA A 276 27.99 16.05 -16.22
CA ALA A 276 27.00 16.54 -17.19
C ALA A 276 25.64 16.82 -16.53
N LEU A 277 25.18 15.95 -15.62
CA LEU A 277 23.92 16.11 -14.91
C LEU A 277 23.91 17.28 -13.93
N ASN A 278 25.08 17.64 -13.37
CA ASN A 278 25.23 18.72 -12.39
C ASN A 278 25.89 19.98 -12.97
N ALA A 279 26.00 20.08 -14.30
CA ALA A 279 26.64 21.21 -14.96
C ALA A 279 25.90 22.52 -14.66
N GLY A 280 26.64 23.59 -14.37
CA GLY A 280 26.06 24.89 -14.02
C GLY A 280 25.64 25.71 -15.25
N SER A 281 26.11 25.32 -16.43
CA SER A 281 25.79 25.97 -17.71
C SER A 281 25.54 24.96 -18.82
N GLN A 282 24.82 25.40 -19.86
CA GLN A 282 24.55 24.58 -21.05
C GLN A 282 25.84 24.16 -21.77
N GLY A 283 26.81 25.07 -21.91
CA GLY A 283 28.09 24.76 -22.56
C GLY A 283 28.93 23.72 -21.80
N GLU A 284 28.92 23.75 -20.47
CA GLU A 284 29.56 22.72 -19.64
C GLU A 284 28.88 21.35 -19.82
N ARG A 285 27.54 21.33 -19.88
CA ARG A 285 26.77 20.10 -20.12
C ARG A 285 27.09 19.50 -21.48
N GLU A 286 27.06 20.30 -22.55
CA GLU A 286 27.36 19.85 -23.91
C GLU A 286 28.79 19.31 -24.03
N ALA A 287 29.78 20.01 -23.45
CA ALA A 287 31.17 19.54 -23.45
C ALA A 287 31.34 18.21 -22.69
N ALA A 288 30.67 18.07 -21.54
CA ALA A 288 30.71 16.84 -20.74
C ALA A 288 30.02 15.66 -21.46
N LEU A 289 28.88 15.89 -22.11
CA LEU A 289 28.20 14.88 -22.92
C LEU A 289 29.03 14.47 -24.13
N ALA A 290 29.67 15.40 -24.84
CA ALA A 290 30.56 15.10 -25.96
C ALA A 290 31.81 14.29 -25.53
N GLN A 291 32.34 14.55 -24.33
CA GLN A 291 33.42 13.75 -23.76
C GLN A 291 32.93 12.35 -23.35
N LEU A 292 31.74 12.26 -22.75
CA LEU A 292 31.13 10.99 -22.36
C LEU A 292 30.87 10.11 -23.57
N GLN A 293 30.31 10.66 -24.65
CA GLN A 293 30.08 9.96 -25.91
C GLN A 293 31.37 9.36 -26.46
N ARG A 294 32.46 10.14 -26.53
CA ARG A 294 33.77 9.62 -26.99
C ARG A 294 34.27 8.45 -26.15
N MET A 295 34.04 8.49 -24.84
CA MET A 295 34.44 7.42 -23.92
C MET A 295 33.58 6.16 -24.09
N LEU A 296 32.26 6.32 -24.23
CA LEU A 296 31.34 5.21 -24.47
C LEU A 296 31.61 4.55 -25.84
N ASP A 297 31.86 5.36 -26.87
CA ASP A 297 32.24 4.88 -28.21
C ASP A 297 33.53 4.03 -28.16
N SER A 298 34.51 4.43 -27.34
CA SER A 298 35.76 3.66 -27.18
C SER A 298 35.57 2.36 -26.39
N LEU A 299 34.59 2.31 -25.49
CA LEU A 299 34.31 1.13 -24.67
C LEU A 299 33.60 0.03 -25.46
N ALA A 300 32.72 0.41 -26.40
CA ALA A 300 32.00 -0.48 -27.32
C ALA A 300 31.36 -1.73 -26.67
N LEU A 301 30.96 -1.65 -25.40
CA LEU A 301 30.30 -2.75 -24.68
C LEU A 301 28.82 -2.81 -25.06
N TYR A 302 28.35 -3.96 -25.53
CA TYR A 302 26.99 -4.11 -26.10
C TYR A 302 25.85 -3.83 -25.12
N TYR A 303 26.09 -3.94 -23.82
CA TYR A 303 25.11 -3.65 -22.76
C TYR A 303 25.19 -2.20 -22.24
N LEU A 304 26.24 -1.45 -22.61
CA LEU A 304 26.38 -0.04 -22.24
C LEU A 304 25.58 0.88 -23.17
N PRO A 305 25.20 2.08 -22.70
CA PRO A 305 24.45 3.04 -23.50
C PRO A 305 25.24 3.49 -24.73
N SER A 306 24.57 3.55 -25.88
CA SER A 306 25.15 3.97 -27.16
C SER A 306 24.91 5.46 -27.43
N ARG A 307 25.54 6.01 -28.49
CA ARG A 307 25.37 7.41 -28.93
C ARG A 307 23.91 7.89 -29.01
N THR A 308 23.02 7.04 -29.49
CA THR A 308 21.58 7.30 -29.62
C THR A 308 20.91 7.59 -28.28
N ASP A 309 21.37 6.96 -27.19
CA ASP A 309 20.77 7.10 -25.86
C ASP A 309 21.19 8.43 -25.21
N VAL A 310 22.37 8.96 -25.52
CA VAL A 310 22.86 10.23 -24.99
C VAL A 310 22.11 11.43 -25.57
N ALA A 311 21.68 11.35 -26.84
CA ALA A 311 20.88 12.40 -27.49
C ALA A 311 19.49 12.60 -26.86
N ALA A 312 18.96 11.60 -26.13
CA ALA A 312 17.70 11.73 -25.39
C ALA A 312 17.81 12.70 -24.20
N ILE A 313 19.03 13.01 -23.74
CA ILE A 313 19.30 13.99 -22.66
C ILE A 313 19.30 15.43 -23.20
N GLU A 314 19.42 15.63 -24.52
CA GLU A 314 19.44 16.97 -25.13
C GLU A 314 18.03 17.56 -25.35
N ARG A 315 16.96 16.76 -25.21
CA ARG A 315 15.56 17.22 -25.23
C ARG A 315 15.04 17.49 -23.82
#